data_AF-A0A3N0UZ47-F1
#
_entry.id   AF-A0A3N0UZ47-F1
#
_cell.length_a   1.000
_cell.length_b   1.000
_cell.length_c   1.000
_cell.angle_alpha   90.00
_cell.angle_beta   90.00
_cell.angle_gamma   90.00
#
_symmetry.space_group_name_H-M   'P 1'
#
loop_
_entity.id
_entity.type
_entity.pdbx_description
1 polymer ?
#
loop_
_entity_poly.entity_id
_entity_poly.type
_entity_poly.pdbx_seq_one_letter_code
_entity_poly.pdbx_strand_id
1 'polypeptide(L)' 'MLDTAQCPLVIAPYASSANELRKTVSARRARGPNKHPTKEQVAVRYSPEVLAYFRATGAGWQTRMDDALREYVSQHKTT' A
#
# COMPACT_ATOMS: atom_id res chain seq x y z
N MET A 1 25.09 38.06 -26.51
CA MET A 1 23.88 38.57 -25.81
C MET A 1 22.78 37.55 -26.06
N LEU A 2 22.21 37.01 -24.99
CA LEU A 2 21.26 35.91 -25.00
C LEU A 2 19.99 36.32 -25.73
N ASP A 3 19.48 35.47 -26.62
CA ASP A 3 18.03 35.28 -26.66
C ASP A 3 17.72 33.83 -27.06
N THR A 4 17.60 33.03 -26.00
CA THR A 4 17.00 31.70 -26.03
C THR A 4 15.53 31.88 -26.42
N ALA A 5 15.23 31.84 -27.71
CA ALA A 5 13.87 31.82 -28.21
C ALA A 5 13.21 30.46 -27.88
N GLN A 6 12.66 30.40 -26.68
CA GLN A 6 11.36 29.83 -26.34
C GLN A 6 10.99 28.50 -27.04
N CYS A 7 11.35 27.39 -26.39
CA CYS A 7 10.62 26.13 -26.55
C CYS A 7 9.20 26.31 -26.00
N PRO A 8 8.11 26.17 -26.78
CA PRO A 8 6.79 26.04 -26.18
C PRO A 8 6.61 24.58 -25.74
N LEU A 9 6.86 24.32 -24.46
CA LEU A 9 6.34 23.11 -23.82
C LEU A 9 4.81 23.18 -23.85
N VAL A 10 4.19 22.51 -24.84
CA VAL A 10 2.77 22.20 -24.81
C VAL A 10 2.52 21.17 -23.72
N ILE A 11 2.31 21.66 -22.49
CA ILE A 11 1.68 20.88 -21.43
C ILE A 11 0.20 21.23 -21.50
N ALA A 12 -0.59 20.31 -22.06
CA ALA A 12 -2.05 20.43 -22.06
C ALA A 12 -2.57 20.66 -20.64
N PRO A 13 -3.47 21.64 -20.41
CA PRO A 13 -4.03 21.86 -19.10
C PRO A 13 -5.04 20.75 -18.82
N TYR A 14 -4.71 19.78 -17.96
CA TYR A 14 -5.74 19.01 -17.28
C TYR A 14 -6.37 19.86 -16.18
N ALA A 15 -7.03 20.95 -16.59
CA ALA A 15 -7.90 21.72 -15.72
C ALA A 15 -9.27 21.04 -15.68
N SER A 16 -9.35 19.79 -15.20
CA SER A 16 -10.65 19.28 -14.76
C SER A 16 -11.06 20.11 -13.55
N SER A 17 -12.17 20.84 -13.69
CA SER A 17 -12.82 21.48 -12.57
C SER A 17 -13.03 20.45 -11.45
N ALA A 18 -12.82 20.86 -10.20
CA ALA A 18 -12.94 20.00 -9.02
C ALA A 18 -14.27 19.23 -8.98
N ASN A 19 -15.32 19.79 -9.60
CA ASN A 19 -16.63 19.15 -9.70
C ASN A 19 -16.65 17.91 -10.63
N GLU A 20 -15.92 17.95 -11.75
CA GLU A 20 -15.84 16.84 -12.70
C GLU A 20 -15.04 15.66 -12.13
N LEU A 21 -13.99 15.96 -11.36
CA LEU A 21 -13.26 14.94 -10.59
C LEU A 21 -14.15 14.30 -9.53
N ARG A 22 -14.99 15.08 -8.85
CA ARG A 22 -15.87 14.56 -7.80
C ARG A 22 -16.94 13.63 -8.35
N LYS A 23 -17.55 13.95 -9.49
CA LYS A 23 -18.54 13.09 -10.17
C LYS A 23 -17.95 11.74 -10.59
N THR A 24 -16.73 11.75 -11.14
CA THR A 24 -16.07 10.52 -11.60
C THR A 24 -15.58 9.63 -10.45
N VAL A 25 -15.11 10.22 -9.35
CA VAL A 25 -14.68 9.48 -8.15
C VAL A 25 -15.87 8.87 -7.41
N SER A 26 -16.99 9.59 -7.32
CA SER A 26 -18.21 9.08 -6.67
C SER A 26 -18.95 8.00 -7.47
N ALA A 27 -18.76 7.93 -8.79
CA ALA A 27 -19.27 6.86 -9.64
C ALA A 27 -18.47 5.54 -9.55
N ARG A 28 -17.24 5.55 -8.99
CA ARG A 28 -16.51 4.31 -8.71
C ARG A 28 -17.19 3.61 -7.54
N ARG A 29 -17.61 2.36 -7.76
CA ARG A 29 -18.19 1.47 -6.74
C ARG A 29 -17.40 1.60 -5.43
N ALA A 30 -18.03 2.18 -4.41
CA ALA A 30 -17.47 2.19 -3.07
C ALA A 30 -17.28 0.75 -2.63
N ARG A 31 -16.08 0.37 -2.18
CA ARG A 31 -15.91 -0.89 -1.45
C ARG A 31 -16.91 -0.85 -0.30
N GLY A 32 -17.70 -1.92 -0.15
CA GLY A 32 -18.63 -2.04 0.97
C GLY A 32 -17.90 -1.87 2.31
N PRO A 33 -18.64 -1.61 3.41
CA PRO A 33 -18.06 -1.44 4.73
C PRO A 33 -17.08 -2.57 5.02
N ASN A 34 -15.85 -2.22 5.40
CA ASN A 34 -14.83 -3.19 5.75
C ASN A 34 -15.29 -3.87 7.04
N LYS A 35 -15.97 -5.02 6.93
CA LYS A 35 -16.76 -5.61 8.03
C LYS A 35 -15.92 -5.91 9.27
N HIS A 36 -14.60 -6.08 9.13
CA HIS A 36 -13.68 -6.17 10.26
C HIS A 36 -12.30 -5.63 9.86
N PRO A 37 -11.63 -4.79 10.68
CA PRO A 37 -10.18 -4.68 10.61
C PRO A 37 -9.60 -5.99 11.17
N THR A 38 -9.37 -6.99 10.31
CA THR A 38 -8.90 -8.32 10.74
C THR A 38 -7.44 -8.32 11.20
N LYS A 39 -6.68 -7.26 10.88
CA LYS A 39 -5.26 -7.13 11.26
C LYS A 39 -5.00 -5.72 11.77
N GLU A 40 -4.39 -5.62 12.94
CA GLU A 40 -3.92 -4.35 13.49
C GLU A 40 -2.54 -4.03 12.91
N GLN A 41 -2.36 -2.81 12.39
CA GLN A 41 -1.07 -2.37 11.86
C GLN A 41 -0.23 -1.84 13.02
N VAL A 42 0.75 -2.63 13.45
CA VAL A 42 1.72 -2.25 14.48
C VAL A 42 3.11 -2.11 13.86
N ALA A 43 3.84 -1.06 14.24
CA ALA A 43 5.23 -0.85 13.84
C ALA A 43 6.17 -1.64 14.76
N VAL A 44 6.42 -2.91 14.43
CA VAL A 44 7.35 -3.79 15.14
C VAL A 44 8.72 -3.82 14.44
N ARG A 45 9.80 -3.79 15.22
CA ARG A 45 11.17 -3.97 14.71
C ARG A 45 11.53 -5.45 14.76
N TYR A 46 11.91 -6.00 13.61
CA TYR A 46 12.41 -7.37 13.49
C TYR A 46 13.92 -7.37 13.22
N SER A 47 14.57 -8.47 13.61
CA SER A 47 15.98 -8.69 13.29
C SER A 47 16.18 -8.81 11.76
N PRO A 48 17.30 -8.29 11.21
CA PRO A 48 17.51 -8.25 9.77
C PRO A 48 17.57 -9.64 9.13
N GLU A 49 18.10 -10.66 9.82
CA GLU A 49 18.16 -12.03 9.33
C GLU A 49 16.77 -12.65 9.11
N VAL A 50 15.82 -12.34 10.01
CA VAL A 50 14.43 -12.81 9.91
C VAL A 50 13.77 -12.20 8.68
N LEU A 51 13.93 -10.88 8.50
CA LEU A 51 13.39 -10.19 7.33
C LEU A 51 14.03 -10.68 6.02
N ALA A 52 15.33 -10.94 6.01
CA ALA A 52 16.03 -11.46 4.84
C ALA A 52 15.49 -12.83 4.41
N TYR A 53 15.30 -13.74 5.37
CA TYR A 53 14.73 -15.07 5.13
C TYR A 53 13.34 -15.01 4.49
N PHE A 54 12.43 -14.23 5.08
CA PHE A 54 11.06 -14.13 4.56
C PHE A 54 11.02 -13.36 3.22
N ARG A 55 11.81 -12.31 3.04
CA ARG A 55 11.85 -11.60 1.75
C ARG A 55 12.38 -12.47 0.61
N ALA A 56 13.36 -13.33 0.89
CA ALA A 56 13.89 -14.29 -0.09
C ALA A 56 12.82 -15.30 -0.57
N THR A 57 11.77 -15.52 0.23
CA THR A 57 10.67 -16.41 -0.13
C THR A 57 9.72 -15.81 -1.20
N GLY A 58 9.87 -14.53 -1.53
CA GLY A 58 9.18 -13.87 -2.65
C GLY A 58 7.82 -13.26 -2.30
N ALA A 59 6.91 -13.22 -3.27
CA ALA A 59 5.59 -12.62 -3.10
C ALA A 59 4.79 -13.30 -1.98
N GLY A 60 4.13 -12.50 -1.13
CA GLY A 60 3.36 -13.01 0.01
C GLY A 60 4.21 -13.36 1.25
N TRP A 61 5.47 -12.93 1.32
CA TRP A 61 6.32 -13.17 2.49
C TRP A 61 5.75 -12.65 3.81
N GLN A 62 5.05 -11.52 3.80
CA GLN A 62 4.38 -10.99 4.99
C GLN A 62 3.26 -11.92 5.48
N THR A 63 2.51 -12.54 4.56
CA THR A 63 1.48 -13.53 4.92
C THR A 63 2.11 -14.77 5.54
N ARG A 64 3.19 -15.29 4.94
CA ARG A 64 3.91 -16.45 5.50
C ARG A 64 4.50 -16.16 6.88
N MET A 65 4.98 -14.94 7.09
CA MET A 65 5.47 -14.49 8.39
C MET A 65 4.32 -14.42 9.42
N ASP A 66 3.15 -13.89 9.03
CA ASP A 66 1.94 -13.88 9.88
C ASP A 66 1.51 -15.32 10.25
N ASP A 67 1.52 -16.25 9.29
CA ASP A 67 1.15 -17.65 9.51
C ASP A 67 2.12 -18.34 10.50
N ALA A 68 3.43 -18.12 10.35
CA ALA A 68 4.43 -18.64 11.28
C ALA A 68 4.23 -18.12 12.72
N LEU A 69 3.88 -16.84 12.87
CA LEU A 69 3.57 -16.25 14.18
C LEU A 69 2.29 -16.84 14.78
N ARG A 70 1.25 -17.08 13.97
CA ARG A 70 0.02 -17.74 14.43
C ARG A 70 0.26 -19.16 14.88
N GLU A 71 1.09 -19.90 14.15
CA GLU A 71 1.46 -21.27 14.51
C GLU A 71 2.21 -21.29 15.84
N TYR A 72 3.21 -20.41 16.01
CA TYR A 72 3.93 -20.26 17.27
C TYR A 72 2.98 -19.98 18.44
N VAL A 73 2.04 -19.02 18.28
CA VAL A 73 1.04 -18.72 19.31
C VAL A 73 0.17 -19.94 19.62
N SER A 74 -0.27 -20.68 18.60
CA SER A 74 -1.12 -21.87 18.77
C SER A 74 -0.41 -22.97 19.56
N GLN A 75 0.87 -23.21 19.26
CA GLN A 75 1.70 -24.22 19.94
C GLN A 75 2.03 -23.84 21.40
N HIS A 76 2.15 -22.54 21.69
CA HIS A 76 2.53 -22.05 23.02
C HIS A 76 1.33 -21.56 23.83
N LYS A 77 0.11 -21.83 23.35
CA LYS A 77 -1.13 -21.54 24.09
C LYS A 77 -1.36 -22.63 25.14
N THR A 78 -0.48 -22.69 26.14
CA THR A 78 -0.67 -23.52 27.32
C THR A 78 -1.57 -22.77 28.29
N THR A 79 -2.89 -22.94 28.18
CA THR A 79 -3.87 -22.61 29.21
C THR A 79 -5.13 -23.43 28.98
#